data_AF-A0A6B3FFB9-F1
#
_entry.id   AF-A0A6B3FFB9-F1
#
_cell.length_a   1.000
_cell.length_b   1.000
_cell.length_c   1.000
_cell.angle_alpha   90.00
_cell.angle_beta   90.00
_cell.angle_gamma   90.00
#
_symmetry.space_group_name_H-M   'P 1'
#
loop_
_entity.id
_entity.type
_entity.pdbx_description
1 polymer ?
#
loop_
_entity_poly.entity_id
_entity_poly.type
_entity_poly.pdbx_seq_one_letter_code
_entity_poly.pdbx_strand_id
1 'polypeptide(L)'
;QYLGPDPYFDDLFCESADAAYVSCERLVETRELAEGAGALPTLLVQRHSVTGVVETPGGAHFTSCVPDHPRDEPFQKAYAAAAADPVAWADFAARFLPPDGDEKSYREAVRVWHEEQK
;
A
#
# COMPACT_ATOMS: atom_id res chain seq x y z
N GLN A 1 -0.55 5.65 -12.17
CA GLN A 1 -1.68 5.21 -13.00
C GLN A 1 -2.74 4.68 -12.06
N TYR A 2 -3.99 5.15 -12.15
CA TYR A 2 -5.09 4.49 -11.44
C TYR A 2 -5.77 3.51 -12.39
N LEU A 3 -6.06 2.30 -11.89
CA LEU A 3 -6.71 1.23 -12.64
C LEU A 3 -8.06 0.81 -12.05
N GLY A 4 -8.37 1.32 -10.86
CA GLY A 4 -9.66 1.15 -10.21
C GLY A 4 -10.73 2.10 -10.76
N PRO A 5 -11.98 1.95 -10.29
CA PRO A 5 -13.10 2.79 -10.70
C PRO A 5 -13.01 4.23 -10.15
N ASP A 6 -12.18 4.45 -9.12
CA ASP A 6 -12.06 5.72 -8.41
C ASP A 6 -10.56 6.07 -8.29
N PRO A 7 -10.12 7.24 -8.75
CA PRO A 7 -8.77 7.74 -8.52
C PRO A 7 -8.53 8.26 -7.09
N TYR A 8 -9.58 8.31 -6.27
CA TYR A 8 -9.61 9.02 -5.00
C TYR A 8 -9.17 10.47 -5.17
N PHE A 9 -8.21 10.94 -4.37
CA PHE A 9 -7.75 12.32 -4.36
C PHE A 9 -6.21 12.42 -4.33
N ASP A 10 -5.53 11.35 -4.74
CA ASP A 10 -4.07 11.20 -4.57
C ASP A 10 -3.28 12.30 -5.30
N ASP A 11 -3.77 12.72 -6.47
CA ASP A 11 -3.24 13.85 -7.23
C ASP A 11 -3.37 15.17 -6.47
N LEU A 12 -4.55 15.44 -5.87
CA LEU A 12 -4.78 16.64 -5.07
C LEU A 12 -3.89 16.67 -3.82
N PHE A 13 -3.66 15.52 -3.17
CA PHE A 13 -2.73 15.41 -2.05
C PHE A 13 -1.29 15.69 -2.47
N CYS A 14 -0.85 15.13 -3.60
CA CYS A 14 0.50 15.37 -4.14
C CYS A 14 0.71 16.85 -4.51
N GLU A 15 -0.27 17.48 -5.15
CA GLU A 15 -0.19 18.89 -5.56
C GLU A 15 -0.23 19.88 -4.39
N SER A 16 -0.82 19.49 -3.27
CA SER A 16 -0.96 20.34 -2.09
C SER A 16 0.22 20.25 -1.11
N ALA A 17 1.09 19.27 -1.27
CA ALA A 17 2.18 19.00 -0.33
C ALA A 17 3.49 19.69 -0.73
N ASP A 18 4.26 20.15 0.26
CA ASP A 18 5.64 20.65 0.03
C ASP A 18 6.57 19.53 -0.45
N ALA A 19 6.33 18.30 0.01
CA ALA A 19 7.01 17.10 -0.45
C ALA A 19 6.03 15.93 -0.54
N ALA A 20 6.04 15.23 -1.67
CA ALA A 20 5.14 14.12 -1.96
C ALA A 20 5.92 12.85 -2.32
N TYR A 21 5.62 11.76 -1.63
CA TYR A 21 6.24 10.45 -1.88
C TYR A 21 5.16 9.46 -2.30
N VAL A 22 5.38 8.77 -3.41
CA VAL A 22 4.43 7.82 -3.97
C VAL A 22 5.01 6.42 -3.91
N SER A 23 4.36 5.52 -3.19
CA SER A 23 4.65 4.09 -3.28
C SER A 23 3.92 3.47 -4.47
N CYS A 24 4.54 2.52 -5.16
CA CYS A 24 3.93 1.79 -6.26
C CYS A 24 4.23 0.30 -6.20
N GLU A 25 3.31 -0.50 -6.74
CA GLU A 25 3.48 -1.95 -6.89
C GLU A 25 4.65 -2.33 -7.79
N ARG A 26 4.92 -1.51 -8.82
CA ARG A 26 6.01 -1.74 -9.78
C ARG A 26 6.54 -0.45 -10.36
N LEU A 27 7.87 -0.32 -10.41
CA LEU A 27 8.55 0.69 -11.19
C LEU A 27 8.69 0.21 -12.63
N VAL A 28 8.31 1.08 -13.57
CA VAL A 28 8.36 0.81 -15.01
C VAL A 28 8.96 1.98 -15.75
N GLU A 29 9.44 1.71 -16.96
CA GLU A 29 9.86 2.76 -17.87
C GLU A 29 8.69 3.69 -18.23
N THR A 30 8.97 4.97 -18.47
CA THR A 30 7.92 5.95 -18.80
C THR A 30 7.14 5.54 -20.06
N ARG A 31 7.80 4.90 -21.01
CA ARG A 31 7.15 4.38 -22.22
C ARG A 31 6.13 3.30 -21.88
N GLU A 32 6.51 2.34 -21.03
CA GLU A 32 5.62 1.27 -20.58
C GLU A 32 4.44 1.83 -19.80
N LEU A 33 4.67 2.82 -18.92
CA LEU A 33 3.61 3.50 -18.17
C LEU A 33 2.61 4.20 -19.11
N ALA A 34 3.10 4.87 -20.15
CA ALA A 34 2.26 5.59 -21.10
C ALA A 34 1.47 4.66 -22.04
N GLU A 35 2.09 3.56 -22.49
CA GLU A 35 1.44 2.55 -23.34
C GLU A 35 0.46 1.68 -22.54
N GLY A 36 0.79 1.33 -21.30
CA GLY A 36 -0.05 0.57 -20.37
C GLY A 36 -1.22 1.37 -19.77
N ALA A 37 -1.23 2.71 -19.93
CA ALA A 37 -2.26 3.62 -19.42
C ALA A 37 -3.68 3.28 -19.92
N GLY A 38 -3.81 2.63 -21.09
CA GLY A 38 -5.08 2.34 -21.80
C GLY A 38 -5.78 3.60 -22.31
N ALA A 39 -5.88 4.63 -21.48
CA ALA A 39 -6.30 5.99 -21.77
C ALA A 39 -5.48 6.98 -20.91
N LEU A 40 -4.99 8.08 -21.50
CA LEU A 40 -4.24 9.14 -20.79
C LEU A 40 -4.88 9.65 -19.48
N PRO A 41 -6.23 9.70 -19.32
CA PRO A 41 -6.85 10.14 -18.08
C PRO A 41 -6.51 9.30 -16.83
N THR A 42 -5.89 8.12 -16.98
CA THR A 42 -5.46 7.29 -15.84
C THR A 42 -4.15 7.76 -15.19
N LEU A 43 -3.42 8.65 -15.84
CA LEU A 43 -2.14 9.21 -15.37
C LEU A 43 -2.39 10.56 -14.67
N LEU A 44 -2.90 10.53 -13.44
CA LEU A 44 -3.26 11.76 -12.71
C LEU A 44 -2.05 12.42 -12.04
N VAL A 45 -1.24 11.66 -11.30
CA VAL A 45 -0.07 12.18 -10.59
C VAL A 45 1.06 12.49 -11.58
N GLN A 46 1.52 13.74 -11.59
CA GLN A 46 2.54 14.24 -12.52
C GLN A 46 3.92 14.35 -11.87
N ARG A 47 4.98 14.28 -12.68
CA ARG A 47 6.37 14.37 -12.19
C ARG A 47 6.69 15.62 -11.36
N HIS A 48 6.00 16.73 -11.62
CA HIS A 48 6.28 18.00 -10.92
C HIS A 48 5.70 18.04 -9.51
N SER A 49 4.73 17.18 -9.19
CA SER A 49 4.10 17.07 -7.87
C SER A 49 4.62 15.89 -7.05
N VAL A 50 5.76 15.29 -7.42
CA VAL A 50 6.35 14.14 -6.73
C VAL A 50 7.82 14.40 -6.41
N THR A 51 8.18 14.24 -5.14
CA THR A 51 9.55 14.33 -4.62
C THR A 51 10.31 13.01 -4.73
N GLY A 52 9.63 11.89 -4.50
CA GLY A 52 10.24 10.57 -4.58
C GLY A 52 9.25 9.46 -4.85
N VAL A 53 9.74 8.38 -5.45
CA VAL A 53 8.94 7.17 -5.73
C VAL A 53 9.64 5.98 -5.08
N VAL A 54 8.85 5.10 -4.44
CA VAL A 54 9.35 3.88 -3.82
C VAL A 54 8.59 2.67 -4.39
N GLU A 55 9.33 1.64 -4.81
CA GLU A 55 8.74 0.36 -5.18
C GLU A 55 8.44 -0.43 -3.91
N THR A 56 7.18 -0.78 -3.69
CA THR A 56 6.73 -1.51 -2.49
C THR A 56 5.58 -2.43 -2.85
N PRO A 57 5.86 -3.62 -3.41
CA PRO A 57 4.83 -4.56 -3.83
C PRO A 57 3.96 -5.04 -2.66
N GLY A 58 2.65 -4.79 -2.77
CA GLY A 58 1.65 -5.00 -1.74
C GLY A 58 1.70 -3.99 -0.60
N GLY A 59 2.29 -2.81 -0.83
CA GLY A 59 2.42 -1.74 0.17
C GLY A 59 1.09 -1.13 0.60
N ALA A 60 0.00 -1.36 -0.16
CA ALA A 60 -1.35 -0.99 0.24
C ALA A 60 -1.98 -1.99 1.24
N HIS A 61 -1.37 -3.16 1.47
CA HIS A 61 -1.89 -4.16 2.42
C HIS A 61 -2.05 -3.53 3.81
N PHE A 62 -3.14 -3.78 4.53
CA PHE A 62 -4.22 -4.76 4.30
C PHE A 62 -5.42 -4.24 3.49
N THR A 63 -5.33 -3.03 2.94
CA THR A 63 -6.40 -2.44 2.12
C THR A 63 -6.43 -3.05 0.71
N SER A 64 -7.37 -2.62 -0.14
CA SER A 64 -7.45 -3.07 -1.53
C SER A 64 -6.60 -2.21 -2.46
N CYS A 65 -5.87 -2.83 -3.39
CA CYS A 65 -5.23 -2.16 -4.52
C CYS A 65 -5.66 -2.88 -5.79
N VAL A 66 -6.75 -2.43 -6.41
CA VAL A 66 -7.31 -3.08 -7.61
C VAL A 66 -6.56 -2.57 -8.85
N PRO A 67 -6.12 -3.44 -9.77
CA PRO A 67 -6.46 -4.87 -9.89
C PRO A 67 -5.51 -5.84 -9.16
N ASP A 68 -4.43 -5.37 -8.53
CA ASP A 68 -3.34 -6.20 -8.01
C ASP A 68 -3.76 -7.13 -6.87
N HIS A 69 -4.54 -6.64 -5.88
CA HIS A 69 -5.07 -7.46 -4.80
C HIS A 69 -6.37 -6.91 -4.17
N PRO A 70 -7.26 -7.80 -3.67
CA PRO A 70 -8.39 -7.38 -2.86
C PRO A 70 -7.93 -6.93 -1.46
N ARG A 71 -8.87 -6.44 -0.66
CA ARG A 71 -8.65 -6.20 0.77
C ARG A 71 -8.45 -7.52 1.51
N ASP A 72 -7.54 -7.52 2.47
CA ASP A 72 -7.33 -8.62 3.39
C ASP A 72 -8.27 -8.48 4.60
N GLU A 73 -9.53 -8.93 4.42
CA GLU A 73 -10.57 -8.85 5.44
C GLU A 73 -10.23 -9.60 6.74
N PRO A 74 -9.64 -10.82 6.72
CA PRO A 74 -9.18 -11.49 7.93
C PRO A 74 -8.15 -10.64 8.71
N PHE A 75 -7.13 -10.13 8.03
CA PHE A 75 -6.08 -9.35 8.70
C PHE A 75 -6.61 -8.01 9.22
N GLN A 76 -7.48 -7.34 8.47
CA GLN A 76 -8.14 -6.11 8.92
C GLN A 76 -8.94 -6.33 10.22
N LYS A 77 -9.67 -7.46 10.32
CA LYS A 77 -10.40 -7.82 11.56
C LYS A 77 -9.44 -8.11 12.71
N ALA A 78 -8.34 -8.81 12.45
CA ALA A 78 -7.32 -9.10 13.47
C ALA A 78 -6.68 -7.81 14.01
N TYR A 79 -6.32 -6.87 13.11
CA TYR A 79 -5.84 -5.54 13.46
C TYR A 79 -6.85 -4.78 14.33
N ALA A 80 -8.11 -4.70 13.91
CA ALA A 80 -9.15 -3.98 14.64
C ALA A 80 -9.46 -4.60 16.01
N ALA A 81 -9.42 -5.93 16.11
CA ALA A 81 -9.61 -6.65 17.37
C ALA A 81 -8.44 -6.42 18.34
N ALA A 82 -7.20 -6.49 17.85
CA ALA A 82 -6.01 -6.23 18.65
C ALA A 82 -5.99 -4.80 19.22
N ALA A 83 -6.41 -3.81 18.44
CA ALA A 83 -6.47 -2.42 18.87
C ALA A 83 -7.45 -2.13 20.02
N ALA A 84 -8.37 -3.05 20.33
CA ALA A 84 -9.34 -2.90 21.41
C ALA A 84 -8.79 -3.24 22.80
N ASP A 85 -7.61 -3.87 22.89
CA ASP A 85 -6.98 -4.27 24.15
C ASP A 85 -5.48 -3.94 24.16
N PRO A 86 -4.94 -3.26 25.20
CA PRO A 86 -3.53 -2.87 25.23
C PRO A 86 -2.53 -4.03 25.19
N VAL A 87 -2.87 -5.20 25.76
CA VAL A 87 -1.99 -6.37 25.76
C VAL A 87 -2.01 -7.01 24.38
N ALA A 88 -3.20 -7.22 23.80
CA ALA A 88 -3.34 -7.73 22.44
C ALA A 88 -2.69 -6.81 21.40
N TRP A 89 -2.77 -5.49 21.58
CA TRP A 89 -2.07 -4.52 20.74
C TRP A 89 -0.55 -4.65 20.85
N ALA A 90 -0.02 -4.79 22.06
CA ALA A 90 1.42 -4.98 22.27
C ALA A 90 1.92 -6.26 21.56
N ASP A 91 1.18 -7.36 21.64
CA ASP A 91 1.53 -8.61 20.95
C ASP A 91 1.43 -8.46 19.42
N PHE A 92 0.37 -7.80 18.92
CA PHE A 92 0.20 -7.52 17.50
C PHE A 92 1.34 -6.64 16.96
N ALA A 93 1.65 -5.54 17.65
CA ALA A 93 2.71 -4.61 17.27
C ALA A 93 4.09 -5.28 17.35
N ALA A 94 4.38 -6.07 18.38
CA ALA A 94 5.63 -6.82 18.47
C ALA A 94 5.82 -7.79 17.30
N ARG A 95 4.73 -8.38 16.81
CA ARG A 95 4.75 -9.34 15.69
C ARG A 95 4.87 -8.67 14.33
N PHE A 96 4.07 -7.63 14.06
CA PHE A 96 3.93 -7.04 12.72
C PHE A 96 4.65 -5.70 12.55
N LEU A 97 4.93 -4.99 13.65
CA LEU A 97 5.53 -3.65 13.67
C LEU A 97 6.68 -3.55 14.69
N PRO A 98 7.65 -4.49 14.71
CA PRO A 98 8.75 -4.42 15.67
C PRO A 98 9.61 -3.17 15.44
N PRO A 99 10.28 -2.63 16.49
CA PRO A 99 11.06 -1.39 16.38
C PRO A 99 12.12 -1.38 15.28
N ASP A 100 12.76 -2.52 15.04
CA ASP A 100 13.79 -2.70 14.00
C ASP A 100 13.24 -3.45 12.77
N GLY A 101 11.91 -3.48 12.60
CA GLY A 101 11.22 -4.11 11.50
C GLY A 101 11.28 -3.30 10.20
N ASP A 102 11.18 -4.00 9.09
CA ASP A 102 11.01 -3.44 7.75
C ASP A 102 9.78 -4.03 7.05
N GLU A 103 9.44 -3.50 5.87
CA GLU A 103 8.33 -3.99 5.06
C GLU A 103 8.45 -5.49 4.76
N LYS A 104 9.67 -5.99 4.52
CA LYS A 104 9.90 -7.40 4.23
C LYS A 104 9.52 -8.28 5.42
N SER A 105 9.90 -7.88 6.62
CA SER A 105 9.56 -8.57 7.87
C SER A 105 8.06 -8.54 8.15
N TYR A 106 7.39 -7.41 7.86
CA TYR A 106 5.93 -7.30 7.94
C TYR A 106 5.24 -8.31 7.00
N ARG A 107 5.63 -8.31 5.72
CA ARG A 107 5.04 -9.21 4.70
C ARG A 107 5.26 -10.68 5.03
N GLU A 108 6.44 -11.03 5.55
CA GLU A 108 6.75 -12.36 6.04
C GLU A 108 5.85 -12.76 7.22
N ALA A 109 5.73 -11.88 8.21
CA ALA A 109 4.90 -12.13 9.39
C ALA A 109 3.41 -12.28 9.03
N VAL A 110 2.91 -11.47 8.09
CA VAL A 110 1.55 -11.57 7.54
C VAL A 110 1.36 -12.91 6.82
N ARG A 111 2.32 -13.34 5.99
CA ARG A 111 2.23 -14.64 5.29
C ARG A 111 2.16 -15.80 6.29
N VAL A 112 3.06 -15.82 7.26
CA VAL A 112 3.08 -16.84 8.33
C VAL A 112 1.77 -16.80 9.13
N TRP A 113 1.26 -15.61 9.45
CA TRP A 113 -0.02 -15.47 10.14
C TRP A 113 -1.19 -16.09 9.36
N HIS A 114 -1.26 -15.86 8.03
CA HIS A 114 -2.27 -16.50 7.18
C HIS A 114 -2.14 -18.02 7.13
N GLU A 115 -0.93 -18.55 7.19
CA GLU A 115 -0.69 -20.00 7.27
C GLU A 115 -1.20 -20.57 8.60
N GLU A 116 -1.10 -19.81 9.71
CA GLU A 116 -1.63 -20.20 11.02
C GLU A 116 -3.17 -20.11 11.12
N GLN A 117 -3.82 -19.30 10.29
CA GLN A 117 -5.28 -19.17 10.27
C GLN A 117 -5.99 -20.26 9.44
N LYS A 118 -5.23 -21.10 8.72
CA LYS A 118 -5.77 -22.22 7.92
C LYS A 118 -6.03 -23.46 8.76
#